data_AF-A0A8J2JKR0-F1
#
_entry.id   AF-A0A8J2JKR0-F1
#
_cell.length_a   1.000
_cell.length_b   1.000
_cell.length_c   1.000
_cell.angle_alpha   90.00
_cell.angle_beta   90.00
_cell.angle_gamma   90.00
#
_symmetry.space_group_name_H-M   'P 1'
#
loop_
_entity.id
_entity.type
_entity.pdbx_description
1 polymer ?
#
loop_
_entity_poly.entity_id
_entity_poly.type
_entity_poly.pdbx_seq_one_letter_code
_entity_poly.pdbx_strand_id
1 'polypeptide(L)'
;MRCAAHTLQLAVWDFIKARNIQAIIVKARWLVRKLRTPTLRYMLKGRELPAPLIDVVTRWSSTTVMLEHLVKLENTVKELVEKKFIESKGIHPTFCNSLKELSSLLEPAKIPTTKLQSANLTAGEFHHIWTKMKLNIQNQGTVPSGIFVKCVEEREKKILSSEVLVMSIYADPRYKSILSPEQVRLARENVKELADRLLKLNTAQTVQPTSFDAIVQIDNDEDCVYESILAGGEERHSV
;
A
#
# COMPACT_ATOMS: atom_id res chain seq x y z
N MET A 1 9.11 -5.97 -12.58
CA MET A 1 7.72 -5.85 -12.09
C MET A 1 7.56 -4.48 -11.42
N ARG A 2 6.52 -3.69 -11.75
CA ARG A 2 6.25 -2.43 -11.03
C ARG A 2 5.69 -2.74 -9.64
N CYS A 3 6.10 -1.98 -8.62
CA CYS A 3 5.59 -2.15 -7.27
C CYS A 3 4.09 -1.80 -7.20
N ALA A 4 3.26 -2.75 -6.72
CA ALA A 4 1.83 -2.56 -6.56
C ALA A 4 1.48 -1.39 -5.63
N ALA A 5 2.15 -1.32 -4.48
CA ALA A 5 1.96 -0.23 -3.53
C ALA A 5 2.31 1.13 -4.13
N HIS A 6 3.46 1.25 -4.80
CA HIS A 6 3.83 2.49 -5.48
C HIS A 6 2.80 2.90 -6.55
N THR A 7 2.28 1.92 -7.29
CA THR A 7 1.28 2.20 -8.33
C THR A 7 -0.05 2.66 -7.72
N LEU A 8 -0.48 2.07 -6.61
CA LEU A 8 -1.65 2.56 -5.87
C LEU A 8 -1.43 4.00 -5.38
N GLN A 9 -0.25 4.31 -4.83
CA GLN A 9 0.09 5.67 -4.41
C GLN A 9 -0.03 6.66 -5.56
N LEU A 10 0.44 6.30 -6.77
CA LEU A 10 0.29 7.12 -7.96
C LEU A 10 -1.18 7.30 -8.38
N ALA A 11 -2.01 6.25 -8.29
CA ALA A 11 -3.43 6.35 -8.57
C ALA A 11 -4.15 7.32 -7.60
N VAL A 12 -3.80 7.26 -6.32
CA VAL A 12 -4.30 8.19 -5.30
C VAL A 12 -3.85 9.62 -5.61
N TRP A 13 -2.60 9.81 -6.05
CA TRP A 13 -2.10 11.12 -6.46
C TRP A 13 -2.85 11.70 -7.65
N ASP A 14 -3.14 10.89 -8.67
CA ASP A 14 -3.90 11.32 -9.84
C ASP A 14 -5.31 11.77 -9.41
N PHE A 15 -5.96 11.01 -8.53
CA PHE A 15 -7.26 11.35 -7.96
C PHE A 15 -7.23 12.66 -7.16
N ILE A 16 -6.26 12.83 -6.25
CA ILE A 16 -6.09 14.04 -5.43
C ILE A 16 -5.85 15.29 -6.30
N LYS A 17 -5.20 15.12 -7.46
CA LYS A 17 -4.93 16.20 -8.42
C LYS A 17 -6.13 16.51 -9.34
N ALA A 18 -7.21 15.74 -9.31
CA ALA A 18 -8.42 16.08 -10.04
C ALA A 18 -8.96 17.44 -9.56
N ARG A 19 -9.31 18.34 -10.49
CA ARG A 19 -9.56 19.76 -10.22
C ARG A 19 -10.53 20.02 -9.07
N ASN A 20 -11.65 19.31 -9.05
CA ASN A 20 -12.68 19.40 -8.01
C ASN A 20 -12.17 18.92 -6.65
N ILE A 21 -11.41 17.82 -6.62
CA ILE A 21 -10.83 17.24 -5.40
C ILE A 21 -9.73 18.15 -4.85
N GLN A 22 -8.87 18.65 -5.73
CA GLN A 22 -7.79 19.56 -5.38
C GLN A 22 -8.34 20.85 -4.76
N ALA A 23 -9.44 21.40 -5.26
CA ALA A 23 -10.08 22.58 -4.69
C ALA A 23 -10.54 22.35 -3.24
N ILE A 24 -11.13 21.18 -2.95
CA ILE A 24 -11.53 20.78 -1.59
C ILE A 24 -10.30 20.69 -0.68
N ILE A 25 -9.23 20.04 -1.14
CA ILE A 25 -7.99 19.84 -0.35
C ILE A 25 -7.28 21.17 -0.09
N VAL A 26 -7.18 22.06 -1.07
CA VAL A 26 -6.58 23.40 -0.89
C VAL A 26 -7.34 24.18 0.17
N LYS A 27 -8.68 24.11 0.15
CA LYS A 27 -9.53 24.74 1.15
C LYS A 27 -9.39 24.11 2.53
N ALA A 28 -9.30 22.78 2.61
CA ALA A 28 -9.02 22.06 3.85
C ALA A 28 -7.69 22.51 4.46
N ARG A 29 -6.63 22.59 3.66
CA ARG A 29 -5.31 23.09 4.10
C ARG A 29 -5.37 24.53 4.61
N TRP A 30 -6.13 25.40 3.95
CA TRP A 30 -6.33 26.76 4.41
C TRP A 30 -7.01 26.78 5.79
N LEU A 31 -8.07 25.99 5.99
CA LEU A 31 -8.78 25.89 7.25
C LEU A 31 -7.87 25.38 8.38
N VAL A 32 -7.07 24.33 8.13
CA VAL A 32 -6.08 23.83 9.10
C VAL A 32 -5.09 24.91 9.50
N ARG A 33 -4.54 25.67 8.53
CA ARG A 33 -3.61 26.77 8.83
C ARG A 33 -4.26 27.83 9.71
N LYS A 34 -5.53 28.17 9.48
CA LYS A 34 -6.27 29.10 10.34
C LYS A 34 -6.45 28.56 11.75
N LEU A 35 -6.92 27.32 11.90
CA LEU A 35 -7.11 26.67 13.20
C LEU A 35 -5.81 26.54 14.03
N ARG A 36 -4.65 26.61 13.37
CA ARG A 36 -3.33 26.55 14.02
C ARG A 36 -2.78 27.92 14.44
N THR A 37 -3.47 29.02 14.16
CA THR A 37 -3.08 30.35 14.68
C THR A 37 -3.09 30.36 16.22
N PRO A 38 -2.25 31.16 16.90
CA PRO A 38 -2.11 31.10 18.36
C PRO A 38 -3.44 31.21 19.11
N THR A 39 -4.29 32.16 18.70
CA THR A 39 -5.61 32.38 19.30
C THR A 39 -6.51 31.15 19.17
N LEU A 40 -6.65 30.61 17.95
CA LEU A 40 -7.53 29.46 17.72
C LEU A 40 -6.96 28.19 18.32
N ARG A 41 -5.64 28.01 18.30
CA ARG A 41 -4.96 26.90 18.96
C ARG A 41 -5.19 26.92 20.47
N TYR A 42 -5.17 28.11 21.10
CA TYR A 42 -5.50 28.26 22.51
C TYR A 42 -6.97 27.88 22.79
N MET A 43 -7.90 28.35 21.95
CA MET A 43 -9.32 27.99 22.08
C MET A 43 -9.58 26.50 21.90
N LEU A 44 -8.88 25.83 20.98
CA LEU A 44 -8.95 24.38 20.81
C LEU A 44 -8.40 23.64 22.03
N LYS A 45 -7.26 24.09 22.57
CA LYS A 45 -6.66 23.52 23.79
C LYS A 45 -7.58 23.67 25.00
N GLY A 46 -8.25 24.81 25.15
CA GLY A 46 -9.23 25.04 26.21
C GLY A 46 -10.47 24.13 26.12
N ARG A 47 -10.64 23.42 25.02
CA ARG A 47 -11.72 22.43 24.80
C ARG A 47 -11.19 20.99 24.73
N GLU A 48 -9.93 20.80 25.11
CA GLU A 48 -9.24 19.50 25.02
C GLU A 48 -9.19 18.90 23.61
N LEU A 49 -9.33 19.75 22.58
CA LEU A 49 -9.27 19.34 21.18
C LEU A 49 -7.85 19.55 20.62
N PRO A 50 -7.27 18.54 19.96
CA PRO A 50 -5.96 18.69 19.34
C PRO A 50 -6.04 19.64 18.15
N ALA A 51 -5.00 20.47 17.97
CA ALA A 51 -4.88 21.26 16.77
C ALA A 51 -4.73 20.34 15.54
N PRO A 52 -5.41 20.64 14.42
CA PRO A 52 -5.35 19.79 13.24
C PRO A 52 -3.93 19.74 12.66
N LEU A 53 -3.56 18.60 12.08
CA LEU A 53 -2.26 18.39 11.44
C LEU A 53 -2.29 18.96 10.02
N ILE A 54 -1.23 19.68 9.64
CA ILE A 54 -1.03 20.07 8.24
C ILE A 54 -0.51 18.84 7.49
N ASP A 55 -1.05 18.59 6.32
CA ASP A 55 -0.59 17.48 5.49
C ASP A 55 0.79 17.75 4.87
N VAL A 56 1.53 16.67 4.67
CA VAL A 56 2.77 16.64 3.90
C VAL A 56 2.40 16.36 2.45
N VAL A 57 2.57 17.38 1.60
CA VAL A 57 2.14 17.37 0.18
C VAL A 57 2.79 16.24 -0.63
N THR A 58 3.89 15.64 -0.19
CA THR A 58 4.52 14.50 -0.88
C THR A 58 4.02 13.13 -0.38
N ARG A 59 3.28 13.09 0.73
CA ARG A 59 2.77 11.85 1.36
C ARG A 59 1.27 11.90 1.51
N TRP A 60 0.54 11.35 0.54
CA TRP A 60 -0.93 11.41 0.46
C TRP A 60 -1.64 10.90 1.73
N SER A 61 -1.06 9.93 2.44
CA SER A 61 -1.65 9.40 3.68
C SER A 61 -1.80 10.46 4.77
N SER A 62 -0.94 11.48 4.76
CA SER A 62 -1.05 12.63 5.67
C SER A 62 -2.23 13.55 5.32
N THR A 63 -2.60 13.63 4.03
CA THR A 63 -3.82 14.33 3.59
C THR A 63 -5.05 13.65 4.17
N THR A 64 -5.12 12.31 4.15
CA THR A 64 -6.23 11.57 4.77
C THR A 64 -6.35 11.88 6.27
N VAL A 65 -5.23 11.83 7.01
CA VAL A 65 -5.22 12.17 8.45
C VAL A 65 -5.66 13.61 8.72
N MET A 66 -5.23 14.56 7.88
CA MET A 66 -5.69 15.96 7.96
C MET A 66 -7.21 16.07 7.79
N LEU A 67 -7.78 15.37 6.80
CA LEU A 67 -9.22 15.36 6.56
C LEU A 67 -9.99 14.72 7.73
N GLU A 68 -9.51 13.57 8.24
CA GLU A 68 -10.07 12.89 9.41
C GLU A 68 -10.11 13.84 10.63
N HIS A 69 -9.05 14.62 10.87
CA HIS A 69 -9.01 15.60 11.96
C HIS A 69 -9.99 16.75 11.75
N LEU A 70 -10.11 17.27 10.52
CA LEU A 70 -11.07 18.33 10.22
C LEU A 70 -12.53 17.87 10.39
N VAL A 71 -12.84 16.64 10.00
CA VAL A 71 -14.17 16.04 10.21
C VAL A 71 -14.50 15.97 11.69
N LYS A 72 -13.55 15.57 12.54
CA LYS A 72 -13.72 15.56 14.01
C LYS A 72 -13.94 16.96 14.60
N LEU A 73 -13.35 17.98 14.00
CA LEU A 73 -13.48 19.38 14.44
C LEU A 73 -14.69 20.11 13.84
N GLU A 74 -15.55 19.44 13.07
CA GLU A 74 -16.65 20.08 12.32
C GLU A 74 -17.52 21.00 13.18
N ASN A 75 -17.97 20.51 14.35
CA ASN A 75 -18.84 21.30 15.23
C ASN A 75 -18.13 22.55 15.77
N THR A 76 -16.85 22.42 16.14
CA THR A 76 -16.04 23.54 16.59
C THR A 76 -15.80 24.55 15.47
N VAL A 77 -15.55 24.08 14.25
CA VAL A 77 -15.38 24.96 13.09
C VAL A 77 -16.67 25.74 12.81
N LYS A 78 -17.84 25.10 12.86
CA LYS A 78 -19.14 25.77 12.70
C LYS A 78 -19.30 26.89 13.72
N GLU A 79 -19.07 26.60 14.99
CA GLU A 79 -19.17 27.60 16.07
C GLU A 79 -18.18 28.76 15.89
N LEU A 80 -16.93 28.48 15.49
CA LEU A 80 -15.92 29.50 15.26
C LEU A 80 -16.27 30.41 14.07
N VAL A 81 -16.98 29.89 13.07
CA VAL A 81 -17.51 30.68 11.95
C VAL A 81 -18.70 31.53 12.40
N GLU A 82 -19.64 30.96 13.15
CA GLU A 82 -20.80 31.68 13.71
C GLU A 82 -20.38 32.85 14.61
N LYS A 83 -19.39 32.61 15.48
CA LYS A 83 -18.79 33.61 16.37
C LYS A 83 -17.81 34.56 15.67
N LYS A 84 -17.67 34.48 14.34
CA LYS A 84 -16.82 35.33 13.50
C LYS A 84 -15.32 35.29 13.83
N PHE A 85 -14.85 34.25 14.51
CA PHE A 85 -13.42 34.01 14.72
C PHE A 85 -12.73 33.49 13.46
N ILE A 86 -13.48 32.81 12.58
CA ILE A 86 -13.03 32.36 11.27
C ILE A 86 -13.98 32.94 10.21
N GLU A 87 -13.41 33.55 9.18
CA GLU A 87 -14.17 33.96 8.00
C GLU A 87 -14.83 32.73 7.36
N SER A 88 -16.13 32.79 7.09
CA SER A 88 -16.85 31.65 6.49
C SER A 88 -16.15 31.14 5.24
N LYS A 89 -15.68 32.00 4.31
CA LYS A 89 -14.99 31.62 3.05
C LYS A 89 -15.58 30.36 2.37
N GLY A 90 -16.91 30.21 2.42
CA GLY A 90 -17.62 29.05 1.87
C GLY A 90 -17.51 27.76 2.70
N ILE A 91 -17.14 27.82 3.97
CA ILE A 91 -17.30 26.74 4.95
C ILE A 91 -18.80 26.65 5.21
N HIS A 92 -19.45 25.82 4.42
CA HIS A 92 -20.87 25.52 4.49
C HIS A 92 -21.06 24.01 4.70
N PRO A 93 -22.27 23.56 5.06
CA PRO A 93 -22.55 22.13 5.23
C PRO A 93 -22.12 21.27 4.04
N THR A 94 -22.22 21.79 2.81
CA THR A 94 -21.75 21.13 1.58
C THR A 94 -20.25 20.83 1.61
N PHE A 95 -19.42 21.79 2.04
CA PHE A 95 -17.98 21.57 2.18
C PHE A 95 -17.67 20.52 3.25
N CYS A 96 -18.36 20.56 4.40
CA CYS A 96 -18.18 19.54 5.44
C CYS A 96 -18.57 18.14 4.96
N ASN A 97 -19.65 18.02 4.18
CA ASN A 97 -20.05 16.76 3.55
C ASN A 97 -18.99 16.27 2.55
N SER A 98 -18.44 17.17 1.72
CA SER A 98 -17.34 16.82 0.81
C SER A 98 -16.06 16.38 1.56
N LEU A 99 -15.77 16.93 2.74
CA LEU A 99 -14.64 16.46 3.57
C LEU A 99 -14.87 15.04 4.09
N LYS A 100 -16.08 14.75 4.58
CA LYS A 100 -16.46 13.41 5.06
C LYS A 100 -16.38 12.39 3.93
N GLU A 101 -16.97 12.71 2.79
CA GLU A 101 -16.95 11.89 1.58
C GLU A 101 -15.51 11.63 1.11
N LEU A 102 -14.68 12.67 1.02
CA LEU A 102 -13.30 12.48 0.59
C LEU A 102 -12.48 11.66 1.60
N SER A 103 -12.72 11.85 2.91
CA SER A 103 -12.10 11.05 3.96
C SER A 103 -12.49 9.57 3.84
N SER A 104 -13.78 9.27 3.65
CA SER A 104 -14.28 7.90 3.49
C SER A 104 -13.82 7.25 2.18
N LEU A 105 -13.58 8.03 1.13
CA LEU A 105 -13.07 7.52 -0.15
C LEU A 105 -11.59 7.11 -0.08
N LEU A 106 -10.78 7.88 0.65
CA LEU A 106 -9.34 7.63 0.75
C LEU A 106 -9.00 6.50 1.73
N GLU A 107 -9.87 6.23 2.71
CA GLU A 107 -9.67 5.19 3.72
C GLU A 107 -9.51 3.76 3.13
N PRO A 108 -10.38 3.30 2.20
CA PRO A 108 -10.21 2.03 1.51
C PRO A 108 -8.87 1.86 0.80
N ALA A 109 -8.16 2.93 0.42
CA ALA A 109 -6.83 2.85 -0.20
C ALA A 109 -5.69 2.85 0.83
N LYS A 110 -5.93 3.36 2.04
CA LYS A 110 -4.91 3.50 3.11
C LYS A 110 -4.50 2.14 3.66
N ILE A 111 -5.46 1.28 3.97
CA ILE A 111 -5.21 -0.06 4.53
C ILE A 111 -4.50 -0.98 3.52
N PRO A 112 -4.95 -1.10 2.26
CA PRO A 112 -4.26 -1.86 1.23
C PRO A 112 -2.84 -1.40 0.97
N THR A 113 -2.54 -0.10 1.04
CA THR A 113 -1.18 0.40 0.76
C THR A 113 -0.15 -0.26 1.67
N THR A 114 -0.44 -0.42 2.97
CA THR A 114 0.45 -1.13 3.90
C THR A 114 0.56 -2.61 3.57
N LYS A 115 -0.56 -3.27 3.24
CA LYS A 115 -0.55 -4.70 2.89
C LYS A 115 0.20 -4.98 1.58
N LEU A 116 0.07 -4.10 0.60
CA LEU A 116 0.77 -4.17 -0.69
C LEU A 116 2.27 -3.91 -0.56
N GLN A 117 2.74 -3.40 0.58
CA GLN A 117 4.16 -3.23 0.90
C GLN A 117 4.75 -4.45 1.62
N SER A 118 3.95 -5.48 1.91
CA SER A 118 4.42 -6.72 2.54
C SER A 118 5.48 -7.41 1.69
N ALA A 119 6.55 -7.90 2.33
CA ALA A 119 7.63 -8.63 1.66
C ALA A 119 7.16 -9.94 1.01
N ASN A 120 6.12 -10.57 1.56
CA ASN A 120 5.62 -11.88 1.12
C ASN A 120 4.33 -11.78 0.29
N LEU A 121 4.09 -10.64 -0.40
CA LEU A 121 2.88 -10.45 -1.18
C LEU A 121 2.84 -11.36 -2.42
N THR A 122 1.92 -12.32 -2.45
CA THR A 122 1.69 -13.15 -3.64
C THR A 122 0.86 -12.41 -4.70
N ALA A 123 0.94 -12.84 -5.96
CA ALA A 123 0.15 -12.27 -7.05
C ALA A 123 -1.37 -12.39 -6.85
N GLY A 124 -1.82 -13.52 -6.30
CA GLY A 124 -3.24 -13.75 -5.98
C GLY A 124 -3.72 -12.83 -4.85
N GLU A 125 -2.93 -12.66 -3.79
CA GLU A 125 -3.24 -11.71 -2.72
C GLU A 125 -3.25 -10.26 -3.21
N PHE A 126 -2.28 -9.87 -4.05
CA PHE A 126 -2.29 -8.58 -4.72
C PHE A 126 -3.62 -8.37 -5.44
N HIS A 127 -4.03 -9.32 -6.28
CA HIS A 127 -5.25 -9.22 -7.06
C HIS A 127 -6.48 -9.10 -6.14
N HIS A 128 -6.58 -9.94 -5.11
CA HIS A 128 -7.65 -9.87 -4.12
C HIS A 128 -7.74 -8.50 -3.44
N ILE A 129 -6.62 -8.00 -2.91
CA ILE A 129 -6.55 -6.71 -2.21
C ILE A 129 -6.95 -5.58 -3.16
N TRP A 130 -6.42 -5.59 -4.38
CA TRP A 130 -6.67 -4.57 -5.40
C TRP A 130 -8.14 -4.54 -5.82
N THR A 131 -8.72 -5.69 -6.17
CA THR A 131 -10.13 -5.80 -6.58
C THR A 131 -11.06 -5.41 -5.43
N LYS A 132 -10.81 -5.89 -4.21
CA LYS A 132 -11.62 -5.55 -3.04
C LYS A 132 -11.61 -4.04 -2.75
N MET A 133 -10.43 -3.41 -2.84
CA MET A 133 -10.32 -1.96 -2.71
C MET A 133 -11.11 -1.22 -3.79
N LYS A 134 -10.97 -1.62 -5.07
CA LYS A 134 -11.69 -1.00 -6.19
C LYS A 134 -13.21 -1.09 -5.99
N LEU A 135 -13.72 -2.27 -5.61
CA LEU A 135 -15.14 -2.48 -5.31
C LEU A 135 -15.62 -1.63 -4.12
N ASN A 136 -14.83 -1.54 -3.04
CA ASN A 136 -15.18 -0.71 -1.88
C ASN A 136 -15.29 0.78 -2.26
N ILE A 137 -14.41 1.28 -3.13
CA ILE A 137 -14.49 2.67 -3.63
C ILE A 137 -15.73 2.81 -4.52
N GLN A 138 -15.94 1.89 -5.45
CA GLN A 138 -17.06 1.92 -6.39
C GLN A 138 -18.43 1.88 -5.68
N ASN A 139 -18.56 1.07 -4.63
CA ASN A 139 -19.80 0.92 -3.85
C ASN A 139 -20.25 2.20 -3.16
N GLN A 140 -19.38 3.22 -3.01
CA GLN A 140 -19.81 4.52 -2.49
C GLN A 140 -20.73 5.25 -3.48
N GLY A 141 -20.69 4.93 -4.78
CA GLY A 141 -21.66 5.40 -5.77
C GLY A 141 -21.65 6.90 -6.06
N THR A 142 -20.60 7.63 -5.65
CA THR A 142 -20.53 9.08 -5.83
C THR A 142 -19.68 9.48 -7.03
N VAL A 143 -19.82 10.73 -7.50
CA VAL A 143 -19.01 11.24 -8.61
C VAL A 143 -17.50 11.18 -8.30
N PRO A 144 -17.02 11.63 -7.12
CA PRO A 144 -15.63 11.43 -6.72
C PRO A 144 -15.19 9.97 -6.70
N SER A 145 -16.06 9.03 -6.29
CA SER A 145 -15.72 7.61 -6.29
C SER A 145 -15.46 7.08 -7.71
N GLY A 146 -16.30 7.47 -8.67
CA GLY A 146 -16.11 7.14 -10.09
C GLY A 146 -14.82 7.71 -10.68
N ILE A 147 -14.43 8.93 -10.29
CA ILE A 147 -13.13 9.51 -10.70
C ILE A 147 -11.99 8.68 -10.11
N PHE A 148 -12.09 8.29 -8.83
CA PHE A 148 -11.03 7.53 -8.18
C PHE A 148 -10.88 6.13 -8.78
N VAL A 149 -11.99 5.43 -9.04
CA VAL A 149 -11.97 4.12 -9.72
C VAL A 149 -11.27 4.22 -11.08
N LYS A 150 -11.58 5.24 -11.89
CA LYS A 150 -10.91 5.46 -13.18
C LYS A 150 -9.40 5.64 -13.02
N CYS A 151 -8.95 6.42 -12.03
CA CYS A 151 -7.51 6.57 -11.75
C CYS A 151 -6.85 5.24 -11.38
N VAL A 152 -7.54 4.41 -10.59
CA VAL A 152 -7.05 3.05 -10.22
C VAL A 152 -6.99 2.15 -11.46
N GLU A 153 -8.01 2.13 -12.30
CA GLU A 153 -8.09 1.30 -13.51
C GLU A 153 -7.02 1.65 -14.55
N GLU A 154 -6.77 2.94 -14.79
CA GLU A 154 -5.72 3.38 -15.72
C GLU A 154 -4.32 2.95 -15.28
N ARG A 155 -4.11 2.87 -13.97
CA ARG A 155 -2.86 2.40 -13.38
C ARG A 155 -2.79 0.88 -13.33
N GLU A 156 -3.92 0.21 -13.09
CA GLU A 156 -4.07 -1.25 -13.09
C GLU A 156 -3.72 -1.88 -14.44
N LYS A 157 -4.18 -1.28 -15.57
CA LYS A 157 -3.81 -1.71 -16.93
C LYS A 157 -2.31 -1.90 -17.11
N LYS A 158 -1.50 -1.02 -16.50
CA LYS A 158 -0.04 -1.02 -16.57
C LYS A 158 0.63 -2.03 -15.65
N ILE A 159 -0.05 -2.48 -14.59
CA ILE A 159 0.44 -3.54 -13.70
C ILE A 159 0.10 -4.90 -14.32
N LEU A 160 -1.14 -5.06 -14.78
CA LEU A 160 -1.65 -6.29 -15.38
C LEU A 160 -1.10 -6.57 -16.78
N SER A 161 -0.39 -5.62 -17.41
CA SER A 161 0.38 -5.89 -18.63
C SER A 161 1.66 -6.69 -18.37
N SER A 162 2.03 -6.94 -17.12
CA SER A 162 3.21 -7.74 -16.77
C SER A 162 2.94 -9.22 -16.98
N GLU A 163 3.63 -9.85 -17.94
CA GLU A 163 3.53 -11.28 -18.24
C GLU A 163 3.63 -12.18 -17.00
N VAL A 164 4.60 -11.89 -16.12
CA VAL A 164 4.80 -12.62 -14.86
C VAL A 164 3.55 -12.58 -13.98
N LEU A 165 2.86 -11.45 -13.91
CA LEU A 165 1.69 -11.29 -13.08
C LEU A 165 0.48 -12.00 -13.69
N VAL A 166 0.32 -11.93 -15.01
CA VAL A 166 -0.74 -12.65 -15.73
C VAL A 166 -0.55 -14.16 -15.58
N MET A 167 0.68 -14.67 -15.74
CA MET A 167 1.01 -16.08 -15.47
C MET A 167 0.71 -16.48 -14.03
N SER A 168 1.08 -15.63 -13.07
CA SER A 168 0.86 -15.92 -11.64
C SER A 168 -0.63 -15.94 -11.28
N ILE A 169 -1.44 -15.05 -11.87
CA ILE A 169 -2.90 -15.07 -11.71
C ILE A 169 -3.50 -16.29 -12.41
N TYR A 170 -2.99 -16.67 -13.58
CA TYR A 170 -3.44 -17.86 -14.31
C TYR A 170 -3.19 -19.15 -13.53
N ALA A 171 -2.07 -19.23 -12.82
CA ALA A 171 -1.70 -20.35 -11.97
C ALA A 171 -2.54 -20.44 -10.69
N ASP A 172 -3.20 -19.35 -10.27
CA ASP A 172 -4.11 -19.34 -9.12
C ASP A 172 -5.54 -19.73 -9.55
N PRO A 173 -6.05 -20.91 -9.17
CA PRO A 173 -7.38 -21.36 -9.58
C PRO A 173 -8.51 -20.41 -9.19
N ARG A 174 -8.32 -19.61 -8.12
CA ARG A 174 -9.33 -18.69 -7.60
C ARG A 174 -9.58 -17.50 -8.53
N TYR A 175 -8.58 -17.13 -9.34
CA TYR A 175 -8.63 -15.91 -10.15
C TYR A 175 -8.52 -16.18 -11.66
N LYS A 176 -8.34 -17.44 -12.06
CA LYS A 176 -8.25 -17.86 -13.46
C LYS A 176 -9.43 -17.40 -14.32
N SER A 177 -10.65 -17.38 -13.77
CA SER A 177 -11.87 -16.96 -14.48
C SER A 177 -11.95 -15.46 -14.78
N ILE A 178 -11.05 -14.66 -14.18
CA ILE A 178 -11.04 -13.20 -14.29
C ILE A 178 -10.20 -12.73 -15.48
N LEU A 179 -9.29 -13.59 -15.96
CA LEU A 179 -8.45 -13.29 -17.11
C LEU A 179 -9.26 -13.31 -18.41
N SER A 180 -9.00 -12.33 -19.28
CA SER A 180 -9.53 -12.35 -20.65
C SER A 180 -9.01 -13.56 -21.43
N PRO A 181 -9.73 -14.01 -22.48
CA PRO A 181 -9.27 -15.13 -23.31
C PRO A 181 -7.86 -14.92 -23.87
N GLU A 182 -7.51 -13.68 -24.22
CA GLU A 182 -6.18 -13.32 -24.72
C GLU A 182 -5.11 -13.41 -23.64
N GLN A 183 -5.39 -12.94 -22.42
CA GLN A 183 -4.48 -13.11 -21.28
C GLN A 183 -4.28 -14.58 -20.91
N VAL A 184 -5.32 -15.40 -21.02
CA VAL A 184 -5.23 -16.85 -20.80
C VAL A 184 -4.32 -17.51 -21.85
N ARG A 185 -4.45 -17.12 -23.12
CA ARG A 185 -3.62 -17.61 -24.22
C ARG A 185 -2.15 -17.25 -23.97
N LEU A 186 -1.87 -15.98 -23.71
CA LEU A 186 -0.52 -15.47 -23.42
C LEU A 186 0.09 -16.15 -22.19
N ALA A 187 -0.68 -16.29 -21.10
CA ALA A 187 -0.21 -16.98 -19.90
C ALA A 187 0.16 -18.43 -20.18
N ARG A 188 -0.64 -19.15 -20.96
CA ARG A 188 -0.37 -20.55 -21.31
C ARG A 188 0.90 -20.69 -22.13
N GLU A 189 1.11 -19.81 -23.11
CA GLU A 189 2.33 -19.80 -23.94
C GLU A 189 3.57 -19.55 -23.07
N ASN A 190 3.53 -18.54 -22.21
CA ASN A 190 4.66 -18.19 -21.36
C ASN A 190 4.94 -19.26 -20.29
N VAL A 191 3.92 -19.93 -19.75
CA VAL A 191 4.09 -21.06 -18.83
C VAL A 191 4.76 -22.25 -19.52
N LYS A 192 4.40 -22.56 -20.77
CA LYS A 192 5.04 -23.62 -21.55
C LYS A 192 6.51 -23.28 -21.80
N GLU A 193 6.80 -22.06 -22.25
CA GLU A 193 8.18 -21.63 -22.48
C GLU A 193 9.02 -21.70 -21.19
N LEU A 194 8.46 -21.27 -20.06
CA LEU A 194 9.11 -21.37 -18.76
C LEU A 194 9.40 -22.83 -18.39
N ALA A 195 8.43 -23.73 -18.59
CA ALA A 195 8.60 -25.15 -18.32
C ALA A 195 9.71 -25.77 -19.19
N ASP A 196 9.72 -25.46 -20.49
CA ASP A 196 10.76 -25.93 -21.41
C ASP A 196 12.16 -25.43 -21.01
N ARG A 197 12.25 -24.17 -20.56
CA ARG A 197 13.50 -23.58 -20.06
C ARG A 197 13.97 -24.28 -18.78
N LEU A 198 13.08 -24.57 -17.84
CA LEU A 198 13.40 -25.29 -16.61
C LEU A 198 13.88 -26.72 -16.91
N LEU A 199 13.22 -27.42 -17.83
CA LEU A 199 13.63 -28.76 -18.25
C LEU A 199 15.03 -28.77 -18.89
N LYS A 200 15.33 -27.80 -19.75
CA LYS A 200 16.66 -27.62 -20.37
C LYS A 200 17.76 -27.35 -19.34
N LEU A 201 17.46 -26.55 -18.31
CA LEU A 201 18.42 -26.26 -17.23
C LEU A 201 18.71 -27.51 -16.39
N ASN A 202 17.69 -28.31 -16.08
CA ASN A 202 17.85 -29.55 -15.32
C ASN A 202 18.65 -30.61 -16.12
N THR A 203 18.48 -30.65 -17.44
CA THR A 203 19.28 -31.54 -18.32
C THR A 203 20.71 -31.04 -18.53
N ALA A 204 20.97 -29.72 -18.48
CA ALA A 204 22.32 -29.19 -18.54
C ALA A 204 23.11 -29.39 -17.23
N GLN A 205 22.45 -29.38 -16.07
CA GLN A 205 23.07 -29.67 -14.77
C GLN A 205 23.42 -31.16 -14.59
N THR A 206 22.80 -32.06 -15.34
CA THR A 206 23.11 -33.50 -15.32
C THR A 206 24.32 -33.88 -16.20
N VAL A 207 24.93 -32.94 -16.92
CA VAL A 207 26.05 -33.18 -17.86
C VAL A 207 27.39 -32.59 -17.37
N GLN A 208 27.51 -32.28 -16.07
CA GLN A 208 28.83 -32.10 -15.45
C GLN A 208 29.25 -33.44 -14.82
N PRO A 209 30.13 -34.24 -15.47
CA PRO A 209 30.73 -35.38 -14.80
C PRO A 209 31.81 -34.86 -13.86
N THR A 210 31.46 -34.56 -12.62
CA THR A 210 32.46 -34.63 -11.55
C THR A 210 32.79 -36.11 -11.38
N SER A 211 33.93 -36.53 -11.93
CA SER A 211 34.50 -37.87 -11.79
C SER A 211 34.49 -38.28 -10.32
N PHE A 212 33.70 -39.30 -10.00
CA PHE A 212 33.59 -39.88 -8.66
C PHE A 212 34.66 -40.96 -8.40
N ASP A 213 35.61 -41.16 -9.32
CA ASP A 213 36.65 -42.20 -9.23
C ASP A 213 38.01 -41.65 -8.80
N ALA A 214 38.03 -40.92 -7.69
CA ALA A 214 39.20 -40.69 -6.83
C ALA A 214 38.63 -40.06 -5.55
N ILE A 215 38.39 -40.81 -4.47
CA ILE A 215 39.42 -41.36 -3.58
C ILE A 215 38.71 -42.42 -2.72
N VAL A 216 39.15 -43.67 -2.82
CA VAL A 216 38.99 -44.68 -1.77
C VAL A 216 40.41 -45.09 -1.37
N GLN A 217 40.62 -45.22 -0.06
CA GLN A 217 41.85 -45.62 0.67
C GLN A 217 42.73 -44.41 1.03
N ILE A 218 42.79 -43.94 2.29
CA ILE A 218 43.27 -44.53 3.56
C ILE A 218 43.14 -43.36 4.58
N ASP A 219 42.73 -43.42 5.85
CA ASP A 219 42.85 -44.42 6.92
C ASP A 219 41.83 -44.10 8.03
N ASN A 220 41.53 -45.12 8.84
CA ASN A 220 40.97 -44.98 10.18
C ASN A 220 41.88 -44.11 11.04
N ASP A 221 41.33 -43.15 11.78
CA ASP A 221 41.56 -43.04 13.23
C ASP A 221 40.80 -41.85 13.85
N GLU A 222 40.28 -42.12 15.05
CA GLU A 222 39.90 -41.21 16.13
C GLU A 222 38.54 -40.48 16.09
N ASP A 223 37.57 -41.17 16.70
CA ASP A 223 36.70 -40.61 17.75
C ASP A 223 37.38 -39.45 18.52
N CYS A 224 36.85 -38.22 18.44
CA CYS A 224 36.79 -37.32 19.60
C CYS A 224 36.15 -35.93 19.36
N VAL A 225 35.27 -35.58 20.30
CA VAL A 225 34.98 -34.23 20.81
C VAL A 225 33.99 -33.35 20.03
N TYR A 226 32.70 -33.51 20.35
CA TYR A 226 31.76 -32.37 20.45
C TYR A 226 30.89 -32.50 21.72
N GLU A 227 31.56 -32.66 22.86
CA GLU A 227 31.02 -32.26 24.16
C GLU A 227 32.05 -31.37 24.86
N SER A 228 32.00 -30.05 24.60
CA SER A 228 32.73 -29.06 25.40
C SER A 228 32.24 -27.60 25.24
N ILE A 229 31.06 -27.34 24.67
CA ILE A 229 30.52 -25.96 24.57
C ILE A 229 29.55 -25.60 25.73
N LEU A 230 29.45 -26.43 26.79
CA LEU A 230 28.57 -26.16 27.94
C LEU A 230 29.25 -26.14 29.32
N ALA A 231 30.54 -25.83 29.41
CA ALA A 231 31.17 -25.54 30.69
C ALA A 231 32.29 -24.50 30.54
N GLY A 232 32.02 -23.24 30.91
CA GLY A 232 33.06 -22.20 30.91
C GLY A 232 32.52 -20.78 31.04
N GLY A 233 31.67 -20.53 32.02
CA GLY A 233 31.11 -19.21 32.27
C GLY A 233 30.91 -18.95 33.76
N GLU A 234 31.95 -19.15 34.58
CA GLU A 234 31.94 -18.64 35.95
C GLU A 234 33.38 -18.36 36.46
N GLU A 235 33.52 -17.17 37.04
CA GLU A 235 34.55 -16.70 37.98
C GLU A 235 35.95 -16.28 37.47
N ARG A 236 36.23 -14.97 37.60
CA ARG A 236 37.19 -14.45 38.61
C ARG A 236 37.10 -12.92 38.75
N HIS A 237 36.74 -12.48 39.95
CA HIS A 237 37.00 -11.16 40.54
C HIS A 237 37.91 -11.38 41.77
N SER A 238 38.70 -10.35 42.11
CA SER A 238 39.77 -10.28 43.14
C SER A 238 41.11 -10.78 42.59
N VAL A 239 42.19 -9.98 42.57
CA VAL A 239 42.68 -9.00 43.54
C VAL A 239 43.14 -7.72 42.86
#